data_AF-A0A0V0V449-F1
#
_entry.id   AF-A0A0V0V449-F1
#
_cell.length_a   1.000
_cell.length_b   1.000
_cell.length_c   1.000
_cell.angle_alpha   90.00
_cell.angle_beta   90.00
_cell.angle_gamma   90.00
#
_symmetry.space_group_name_H-M   'P 1'
#
loop_
_entity.id
_entity.type
_entity.pdbx_description
1 polymer ?
#
loop_
_entity_poly.entity_id
_entity_poly.type
_entity_poly.pdbx_seq_one_letter_code
_entity_poly.pdbx_strand_id
1 'polypeptide(L)'
;MVAGMYMGELVRLVIEKLVKGNLIFRGVGSQLLFTPNTFPTKFISEILADEGGNMVQTRQILDELGIETYVYSDLLVLREVCMTVSRRSANLCAAAIACVLNRIGKKKAIVGIDGSTYRFHPFLHSWVKDKVRELLDPNIDFHLVQAGDGSGRGAALVAAIADKLNLEENVWHLSKQLISAFPTSNCRVCFLTNCKRKVSLWHQRTGDPNFEGFVVWDYHVFAMLHHDQQGELIFDLDTTLQFPCSAKEYVEKAIRPDCECHNNRRLFRVVDAKLYIEKFASDRSHMISPETFAHPPPWPIIVTHNCQNNLSKWLEVAVDRCPHTDSYGCVFDLEQV
;
A
#
# COMPACT_ATOMS: atom_id res chain seq x y z
N MET A 1 -11.63 -21.26 -6.82
CA MET A 1 -13.09 -20.98 -6.70
C MET A 1 -13.44 -19.50 -6.75
N VAL A 2 -12.60 -18.60 -6.19
CA VAL A 2 -12.88 -17.16 -6.10
C VAL A 2 -11.80 -16.28 -6.75
N ALA A 3 -10.51 -16.64 -6.58
CA ALA A 3 -9.41 -15.85 -7.11
C ALA A 3 -9.44 -15.76 -8.65
N GLY A 4 -9.12 -14.56 -9.17
CA GLY A 4 -9.17 -14.23 -10.59
C GLY A 4 -8.42 -15.24 -11.47
N MET A 5 -7.20 -15.61 -11.07
CA MET A 5 -6.35 -16.59 -11.77
C MET A 5 -7.10 -17.87 -12.17
N TYR A 6 -7.98 -18.37 -11.31
CA TYR A 6 -8.71 -19.61 -11.57
C TYR A 6 -10.06 -19.41 -12.25
N MET A 7 -10.61 -18.18 -12.28
CA MET A 7 -11.89 -17.92 -12.93
C MET A 7 -11.80 -18.15 -14.43
N GLY A 8 -10.73 -17.65 -15.06
CA GLY A 8 -10.49 -17.84 -16.49
C GLY A 8 -10.35 -19.31 -16.87
N GLU A 9 -9.56 -20.06 -16.11
CA GLU A 9 -9.39 -21.50 -16.34
C GLU A 9 -10.70 -22.29 -16.13
N LEU A 10 -11.54 -21.90 -15.16
CA LEU A 10 -12.86 -22.51 -15.00
C LEU A 10 -13.77 -22.27 -16.21
N VAL A 11 -13.75 -21.06 -16.78
CA VAL A 11 -14.47 -20.77 -18.02
C VAL A 11 -13.94 -21.65 -19.14
N ARG A 12 -12.62 -21.71 -19.34
CA ARG A 12 -11.98 -22.55 -20.37
C ARG A 12 -12.42 -24.01 -20.29
N LEU A 13 -12.39 -24.61 -19.10
CA LEU A 13 -12.78 -26.00 -18.87
C LEU A 13 -14.25 -26.26 -19.21
N VAL A 14 -15.15 -25.31 -18.88
CA VAL A 14 -16.56 -25.41 -19.24
C VAL A 14 -16.73 -25.33 -20.76
N ILE A 15 -16.07 -24.37 -21.42
CA ILE A 15 -16.13 -24.23 -22.88
C ILE A 15 -15.55 -25.47 -23.59
N GLU A 16 -14.41 -25.98 -23.13
CA GLU A 16 -13.82 -27.24 -23.64
C GLU A 16 -14.83 -28.40 -23.56
N LYS A 17 -15.53 -28.53 -22.42
CA LYS A 17 -16.54 -29.57 -22.24
C LYS A 17 -17.73 -29.41 -23.18
N LEU A 18 -18.20 -28.18 -23.39
CA LEU A 18 -19.30 -27.88 -24.31
C LEU A 18 -18.91 -28.16 -25.77
N VAL A 19 -17.68 -27.82 -26.17
CA VAL A 19 -17.12 -28.15 -27.49
C VAL A 19 -17.02 -29.66 -27.67
N LYS A 20 -16.41 -30.38 -26.73
CA LYS A 20 -16.32 -31.85 -26.81
C LYS A 20 -17.68 -32.55 -26.84
N GLY A 21 -18.72 -31.92 -26.28
CA GLY A 21 -20.11 -32.36 -26.35
C GLY A 21 -20.87 -31.94 -27.62
N ASN A 22 -20.21 -31.27 -28.57
CA ASN A 22 -20.81 -30.73 -29.80
C ASN A 22 -21.98 -29.76 -29.55
N LEU A 23 -21.92 -28.98 -28.46
CA LEU A 23 -22.97 -28.04 -28.05
C LEU A 23 -22.72 -26.60 -28.52
N ILE A 24 -21.44 -26.24 -28.70
CA ILE A 24 -21.01 -24.93 -29.20
C ILE A 24 -19.90 -25.12 -30.25
N PHE A 25 -19.71 -24.12 -31.11
CA PHE A 25 -18.66 -24.11 -32.14
C PHE A 25 -18.68 -25.33 -33.06
N ARG A 26 -19.84 -25.97 -33.22
CA ARG A 26 -20.04 -27.23 -33.96
C ARG A 26 -19.05 -28.34 -33.56
N GLY A 27 -18.63 -28.33 -32.30
CA GLY A 27 -17.65 -29.27 -31.76
C GLY A 27 -16.21 -29.04 -32.19
N VAL A 28 -15.91 -27.95 -32.90
CA VAL A 28 -14.57 -27.58 -33.35
C VAL A 28 -13.99 -26.55 -32.40
N GLY A 29 -13.02 -26.98 -31.59
CA GLY A 29 -12.22 -26.08 -30.73
C GLY A 29 -10.88 -25.74 -31.38
N SER A 30 -9.97 -25.21 -30.57
CA SER A 30 -8.60 -24.86 -30.98
C SER A 30 -7.56 -25.46 -30.03
N GLN A 31 -6.30 -25.51 -30.46
CA GLN A 31 -5.20 -25.94 -29.59
C GLN A 31 -5.08 -25.03 -28.36
N LEU A 32 -5.29 -23.73 -28.52
CA LEU A 32 -5.27 -22.76 -27.41
C LEU A 32 -6.39 -23.06 -26.41
N LEU A 33 -7.63 -23.29 -26.88
CA LEU A 33 -8.75 -23.63 -26.00
C LEU A 33 -8.49 -24.89 -25.17
N PHE A 34 -7.79 -25.88 -25.72
CA PHE A 34 -7.50 -27.14 -25.03
C PHE A 34 -6.21 -27.11 -24.19
N THR A 35 -5.48 -26.00 -24.19
CA THR A 35 -4.28 -25.84 -23.38
C THR A 35 -4.63 -25.18 -22.05
N PRO A 36 -4.19 -25.70 -20.89
CA PRO A 36 -4.45 -25.08 -19.59
C PRO A 36 -3.94 -23.63 -19.50
N ASN A 37 -4.67 -22.78 -18.78
CA ASN A 37 -4.33 -21.39 -18.47
C ASN A 37 -4.23 -20.42 -19.67
N THR A 38 -4.80 -20.78 -20.82
CA THR A 38 -4.85 -19.90 -22.01
C THR A 38 -6.05 -18.95 -22.03
N PHE A 39 -6.97 -19.08 -21.08
CA PHE A 39 -8.11 -18.18 -20.93
C PHE A 39 -7.89 -17.29 -19.71
N PRO A 40 -7.21 -16.14 -19.83
CA PRO A 40 -6.99 -15.22 -18.72
C PRO A 40 -8.29 -14.57 -18.25
N THR A 41 -8.31 -14.13 -16.98
CA THR A 41 -9.47 -13.45 -16.38
C THR A 41 -9.87 -12.18 -17.12
N LYS A 42 -8.93 -11.51 -17.82
CA LYS A 42 -9.23 -10.31 -18.63
C LYS A 42 -10.32 -10.58 -19.67
N PHE A 43 -10.33 -11.77 -20.27
CA PHE A 43 -11.32 -12.15 -21.27
C PHE A 43 -12.73 -12.16 -20.68
N ILE A 44 -12.88 -12.59 -19.42
CA ILE A 44 -14.17 -12.54 -18.73
C ILE A 44 -14.66 -11.10 -18.62
N SER A 45 -13.80 -10.18 -18.19
CA SER A 45 -14.16 -8.76 -18.05
C SER A 45 -14.55 -8.14 -19.40
N GLU A 46 -13.78 -8.42 -20.46
CA GLU A 46 -14.01 -7.92 -21.82
C GLU A 46 -15.30 -8.48 -22.44
N ILE A 47 -15.52 -9.80 -22.35
CA ILE A 47 -16.75 -10.47 -22.83
C ILE A 47 -17.99 -9.89 -22.15
N LEU A 48 -17.90 -9.62 -20.84
CA LEU A 48 -19.03 -9.09 -20.07
C LEU A 48 -19.25 -7.59 -20.28
N ALA A 49 -18.20 -6.85 -20.67
CA ALA A 49 -18.26 -5.43 -20.99
C ALA A 49 -18.84 -5.15 -22.40
N ASP A 50 -18.94 -6.16 -23.28
CA ASP A 50 -19.59 -5.98 -24.59
C ASP A 50 -21.02 -5.43 -24.43
N GLU A 51 -21.28 -4.31 -25.10
CA GLU A 51 -22.59 -3.64 -25.21
C GLU A 51 -23.16 -3.76 -26.63
N GLY A 52 -24.48 -3.59 -26.79
CA GLY A 52 -25.08 -3.39 -28.12
C GLY A 52 -25.21 -4.63 -29.02
N GLY A 53 -25.22 -5.84 -28.46
CA GLY A 53 -25.59 -7.09 -29.16
C GLY A 53 -24.59 -7.60 -30.19
N ASN A 54 -23.68 -6.77 -30.71
CA ASN A 54 -22.69 -7.15 -31.73
C ASN A 54 -21.51 -7.97 -31.18
N MET A 55 -21.27 -7.91 -29.86
CA MET A 55 -20.26 -8.72 -29.14
C MET A 55 -18.86 -8.64 -29.75
N VAL A 56 -18.36 -7.41 -29.96
CA VAL A 56 -17.12 -7.15 -30.68
C VAL A 56 -15.91 -7.70 -29.92
N GLN A 57 -15.83 -7.47 -28.61
CA GLN A 57 -14.72 -7.97 -27.79
C GLN A 57 -14.73 -9.49 -27.74
N THR A 58 -15.91 -10.10 -27.60
CA THR A 58 -16.08 -11.55 -27.60
C THR A 58 -15.55 -12.17 -28.90
N ARG A 59 -15.84 -11.56 -30.06
CA ARG A 59 -15.32 -12.05 -31.36
C ARG A 59 -13.81 -11.95 -31.46
N GLN A 60 -13.23 -10.82 -31.03
CA GLN A 60 -11.77 -10.65 -31.00
C GLN A 60 -11.09 -11.69 -30.10
N ILE A 61 -11.71 -12.04 -28.98
CA ILE A 61 -11.20 -13.09 -28.08
C ILE A 61 -11.30 -14.47 -28.73
N LEU A 62 -12.36 -14.76 -29.48
CA LEU A 62 -12.44 -16.01 -30.25
C LEU A 62 -11.36 -16.09 -31.33
N ASP A 63 -11.05 -14.97 -31.99
CA ASP A 63 -9.94 -14.88 -32.94
C ASP A 63 -8.59 -15.12 -32.24
N GLU A 64 -8.36 -14.51 -31.07
CA GLU A 64 -7.15 -14.73 -30.24
C GLU A 64 -7.05 -16.19 -29.78
N LEU A 65 -8.17 -16.85 -29.53
CA LEU A 65 -8.24 -18.27 -29.20
C LEU A 65 -8.14 -19.18 -30.44
N GLY A 66 -8.14 -18.65 -31.67
CA GLY A 66 -8.11 -19.45 -32.89
C GLY A 66 -9.40 -20.23 -33.16
N ILE A 67 -10.56 -19.69 -32.78
CA ILE A 67 -11.89 -20.28 -33.00
C ILE A 67 -12.56 -19.54 -34.16
N GLU A 68 -12.49 -20.13 -35.35
CA GLU A 68 -12.96 -19.48 -36.59
C GLU A 68 -14.43 -19.76 -36.91
N THR A 69 -14.99 -20.87 -36.42
CA THR A 69 -16.35 -21.31 -36.75
C THR A 69 -17.26 -21.21 -35.54
N TYR A 70 -18.16 -20.22 -35.56
CA TYR A 70 -19.15 -20.02 -34.51
C TYR A 70 -20.42 -19.37 -35.05
N VAL A 71 -21.53 -19.53 -34.34
CA VAL A 71 -22.80 -18.82 -34.59
C VAL A 71 -23.10 -17.87 -33.43
N TYR A 72 -24.05 -16.95 -33.63
CA TYR A 72 -24.42 -15.96 -32.60
C TYR A 72 -24.81 -16.59 -31.26
N SER A 73 -25.50 -17.73 -31.28
CA SER A 73 -25.88 -18.46 -30.07
C SER A 73 -24.67 -18.95 -29.27
N ASP A 74 -23.55 -19.27 -29.92
CA ASP A 74 -22.33 -19.70 -29.21
C ASP A 74 -21.75 -18.56 -28.38
N LEU A 75 -21.84 -17.32 -28.88
CA LEU A 75 -21.39 -16.12 -28.16
C LEU A 75 -22.23 -15.87 -26.91
N LEU A 76 -23.55 -16.06 -27.02
CA LEU A 76 -24.46 -15.97 -25.88
C LEU A 76 -24.13 -17.02 -24.81
N VAL A 77 -23.85 -18.26 -25.23
CA VAL A 77 -23.45 -19.33 -24.30
C VAL A 77 -22.12 -19.01 -23.63
N LEU A 78 -21.12 -18.53 -24.37
CA LEU A 78 -19.83 -18.11 -23.80
C LEU A 78 -20.03 -17.00 -22.76
N ARG A 79 -20.83 -15.98 -23.08
CA ARG A 79 -21.17 -14.89 -22.15
C ARG A 79 -21.88 -15.41 -20.90
N GLU A 80 -22.82 -16.35 -21.05
CA GLU A 80 -23.55 -16.96 -19.93
C GLU A 80 -22.62 -17.76 -19.00
N VAL A 81 -21.66 -18.49 -19.58
CA VAL A 81 -20.62 -19.20 -18.80
C VAL A 81 -19.78 -18.20 -18.00
N CYS A 82 -19.32 -17.11 -18.63
CA CYS A 82 -18.60 -16.03 -17.96
C CYS A 82 -19.42 -15.40 -16.82
N MET A 83 -20.71 -15.12 -17.05
CA MET A 83 -21.62 -14.60 -16.02
C MET A 83 -21.78 -15.59 -14.86
N THR A 84 -22.01 -16.87 -15.15
CA THR A 84 -22.23 -17.92 -14.14
C THR A 84 -21.01 -18.10 -13.24
N VAL A 85 -19.80 -18.22 -13.83
CA VAL A 85 -18.56 -18.38 -13.08
C VAL A 85 -18.30 -17.16 -12.20
N SER A 86 -18.53 -15.96 -12.74
CA SER A 86 -18.30 -14.70 -12.03
C SER A 86 -19.30 -14.45 -10.91
N ARG A 87 -20.58 -14.75 -11.13
CA ARG A 87 -21.62 -14.62 -10.10
C ARG A 87 -21.43 -15.62 -8.97
N ARG A 88 -20.98 -16.84 -9.28
CA ARG A 88 -20.55 -17.81 -8.26
C ARG A 88 -19.39 -17.26 -7.42
N SER A 89 -18.39 -16.66 -8.06
CA SER A 89 -17.26 -16.03 -7.37
C SER A 89 -17.72 -14.88 -6.46
N ALA A 90 -18.55 -13.97 -6.97
CA ALA A 90 -19.12 -12.86 -6.23
C ALA A 90 -19.89 -13.33 -4.98
N ASN A 91 -20.71 -14.37 -5.12
CA ASN A 91 -21.50 -14.91 -4.02
C ASN A 91 -20.63 -15.49 -2.89
N LEU A 92 -19.56 -16.21 -3.25
CA LEU A 92 -18.63 -16.78 -2.28
C LEU A 92 -17.83 -15.68 -1.55
N CYS A 93 -17.37 -14.65 -2.28
CA CYS A 93 -16.78 -13.45 -1.67
C CYS A 93 -17.75 -12.78 -0.68
N ALA A 94 -18.99 -12.56 -1.11
CA ALA A 94 -20.01 -11.91 -0.30
C ALA A 94 -20.32 -12.69 0.98
N ALA A 95 -20.39 -14.02 0.90
CA ALA A 95 -20.61 -14.88 2.07
C ALA A 95 -19.48 -14.73 3.11
N ALA A 96 -18.22 -14.65 2.66
CA ALA A 96 -17.09 -14.42 3.56
C ALA A 96 -17.17 -13.04 4.24
N ILE A 97 -17.48 -11.99 3.47
CA ILE A 97 -17.64 -10.61 4.01
C ILE A 97 -18.79 -10.57 5.02
N ALA A 98 -19.97 -11.08 4.66
CA ALA A 98 -21.15 -11.08 5.53
C ALA A 98 -20.90 -11.87 6.82
N CYS A 99 -20.22 -13.02 6.75
CA CYS A 99 -19.84 -13.80 7.92
C CYS A 99 -18.99 -12.98 8.90
N VAL A 100 -17.97 -12.28 8.41
CA VAL A 100 -17.10 -11.43 9.24
C VAL A 100 -17.88 -10.25 9.83
N LEU A 101 -18.69 -9.57 9.03
CA LEU A 101 -19.48 -8.42 9.51
C LEU A 101 -20.49 -8.83 10.59
N ASN A 102 -21.23 -9.92 10.38
CA ASN A 102 -22.15 -10.48 11.37
C ASN A 102 -21.42 -10.89 12.66
N ARG A 103 -20.20 -11.43 12.54
CA ARG A 103 -19.38 -11.80 13.70
C ARG A 103 -18.88 -10.60 14.49
N ILE A 104 -18.51 -9.51 13.81
CA ILE A 104 -18.04 -8.26 14.43
C ILE A 104 -19.19 -7.52 15.13
N GLY A 105 -20.39 -7.53 14.56
CA GLY A 105 -21.60 -6.98 15.19
C GLY A 105 -21.60 -5.45 15.38
N LYS A 106 -20.76 -4.71 14.65
CA LYS A 106 -20.78 -3.24 14.68
C LYS A 106 -21.89 -2.71 13.79
N LYS A 107 -22.64 -1.70 14.26
CA LYS A 107 -23.75 -1.07 13.50
C LYS A 107 -23.35 -0.46 12.16
N LYS A 108 -22.09 -0.04 12.01
CA LYS A 108 -21.55 0.56 10.79
C LYS A 108 -20.16 -0.01 10.49
N ALA A 109 -19.94 -0.43 9.26
CA ALA A 109 -18.66 -0.94 8.79
C ALA A 109 -18.29 -0.44 7.39
N ILE A 110 -16.98 -0.27 7.15
CA ILE A 110 -16.44 -0.03 5.82
C ILE A 110 -15.58 -1.23 5.47
N VAL A 111 -15.82 -1.81 4.28
CA VAL A 111 -15.07 -2.96 3.79
C VAL A 111 -14.25 -2.51 2.58
N GLY A 112 -12.94 -2.46 2.76
CA GLY A 112 -11.99 -2.24 1.67
C GLY A 112 -11.81 -3.51 0.85
N ILE A 113 -11.98 -3.41 -0.46
CA ILE A 113 -11.73 -4.51 -1.42
C ILE A 113 -10.72 -4.04 -2.45
N ASP A 114 -9.63 -4.81 -2.61
CA ASP A 114 -8.61 -4.59 -3.64
C ASP A 114 -8.48 -5.84 -4.52
N GLY A 115 -7.96 -5.67 -5.73
CA GLY A 115 -7.71 -6.72 -6.70
C GLY A 115 -8.18 -6.36 -8.11
N SER A 116 -7.37 -6.73 -9.11
CA SER A 116 -7.64 -6.45 -10.53
C SER A 116 -8.98 -7.00 -11.00
N THR A 117 -9.36 -8.20 -10.57
CA THR A 117 -10.67 -8.78 -10.92
C THR A 117 -11.83 -7.92 -10.42
N TYR A 118 -11.76 -7.39 -9.20
CA TYR A 118 -12.79 -6.51 -8.67
C TYR A 118 -12.80 -5.13 -9.35
N ARG A 119 -11.60 -4.61 -9.66
CA ARG A 119 -11.43 -3.31 -10.32
C ARG A 119 -11.98 -3.29 -11.76
N PHE A 120 -11.73 -4.32 -12.55
CA PHE A 120 -12.00 -4.31 -13.99
C PHE A 120 -13.27 -5.06 -14.38
N HIS A 121 -13.80 -5.94 -13.54
CA HIS A 121 -15.00 -6.70 -13.88
C HIS A 121 -16.27 -5.83 -13.75
N PRO A 122 -17.07 -5.67 -14.81
CA PRO A 122 -18.14 -4.66 -14.88
C PRO A 122 -19.23 -4.80 -13.83
N PHE A 123 -19.51 -6.04 -13.38
CA PHE A 123 -20.61 -6.33 -12.46
C PHE A 123 -20.19 -6.78 -11.06
N LEU A 124 -18.89 -6.92 -10.78
CA LEU A 124 -18.47 -7.62 -9.55
C LEU A 124 -18.80 -6.81 -8.30
N HIS A 125 -18.61 -5.48 -8.37
CA HIS A 125 -18.96 -4.58 -7.28
C HIS A 125 -20.43 -4.69 -6.87
N SER A 126 -21.36 -4.58 -7.83
CA SER A 126 -22.79 -4.64 -7.56
C SER A 126 -23.21 -6.01 -7.05
N TRP A 127 -22.76 -7.09 -7.70
CA TRP A 127 -23.12 -8.45 -7.28
C TRP A 127 -22.62 -8.80 -5.87
N VAL A 128 -21.39 -8.41 -5.52
CA VAL A 128 -20.88 -8.61 -4.15
C VAL A 128 -21.69 -7.76 -3.17
N LYS A 129 -21.93 -6.48 -3.47
CA LYS A 129 -22.71 -5.59 -2.61
C LYS A 129 -24.12 -6.12 -2.33
N ASP A 130 -24.83 -6.51 -3.39
CA ASP A 130 -26.20 -7.00 -3.30
C ASP A 130 -26.26 -8.31 -2.51
N LYS A 131 -25.33 -9.22 -2.77
CA LYS A 131 -25.29 -10.49 -2.05
C LYS A 131 -24.85 -10.32 -0.58
N VAL A 132 -23.96 -9.39 -0.26
CA VAL A 132 -23.65 -9.09 1.15
C VAL A 132 -24.89 -8.55 1.84
N ARG A 133 -25.65 -7.62 1.22
CA ARG A 133 -26.91 -7.10 1.78
C ARG A 133 -27.94 -8.20 2.05
N GLU A 134 -28.02 -9.21 1.19
CA GLU A 134 -28.92 -10.36 1.36
C GLU A 134 -28.54 -11.23 2.56
N LEU A 135 -27.25 -11.35 2.88
CA LEU A 135 -26.72 -12.26 3.92
C LEU A 135 -26.46 -11.59 5.28
N LEU A 136 -26.50 -10.25 5.33
CA LEU A 136 -26.13 -9.46 6.50
C LEU A 136 -27.32 -9.25 7.43
N ASP A 137 -27.06 -9.18 8.74
CA ASP A 137 -28.06 -8.70 9.71
C ASP A 137 -28.58 -7.31 9.29
N PRO A 138 -29.91 -7.12 9.15
CA PRO A 138 -30.49 -5.84 8.74
C PRO A 138 -30.12 -4.64 9.62
N ASN A 139 -29.66 -4.86 10.85
CA ASN A 139 -29.23 -3.81 11.77
C ASN A 139 -27.78 -3.34 11.54
N ILE A 140 -27.04 -4.00 10.65
CA ILE A 140 -25.67 -3.65 10.29
C ILE A 140 -25.68 -2.90 8.96
N ASP A 141 -25.23 -1.66 8.98
CA ASP A 141 -24.98 -0.87 7.78
C ASP A 141 -23.53 -1.05 7.32
N PHE A 142 -23.31 -1.12 6.01
CA PHE A 142 -21.97 -1.28 5.45
C PHE A 142 -21.79 -0.56 4.11
N HIS A 143 -20.55 -0.16 3.87
CA HIS A 143 -20.10 0.38 2.59
C HIS A 143 -18.91 -0.42 2.06
N LEU A 144 -19.04 -0.92 0.82
CA LEU A 144 -17.90 -1.45 0.08
C LEU A 144 -17.16 -0.31 -0.57
N VAL A 145 -15.85 -0.23 -0.32
CA VAL A 145 -14.97 0.76 -0.92
C VAL A 145 -13.87 0.02 -1.67
N GLN A 146 -13.61 0.43 -2.91
CA GLN A 146 -12.44 -0.08 -3.62
C GLN A 146 -11.20 0.54 -2.96
N ALA A 147 -10.39 -0.31 -2.33
CA ALA A 147 -9.11 0.11 -1.81
C ALA A 147 -8.17 0.40 -3.00
N GLY A 148 -7.35 1.46 -2.88
CA GLY A 148 -6.20 1.64 -3.75
C GLY A 148 -5.11 0.61 -3.41
N ASP A 149 -3.84 0.90 -3.71
CA ASP A 149 -2.71 0.04 -3.34
C ASP A 149 -2.62 -0.15 -1.81
N GLY A 150 -3.33 -1.18 -1.33
CA GLY A 150 -3.45 -1.50 0.09
C GLY A 150 -2.27 -2.31 0.60
N SER A 151 -1.52 -2.95 -0.29
CA SER A 151 -0.40 -3.82 0.07
C SER A 151 0.78 -3.01 0.62
N GLY A 152 1.12 -1.89 -0.02
CA GLY A 152 2.21 -1.01 0.45
C GLY A 152 1.84 -0.17 1.68
N ARG A 153 0.64 0.44 1.66
CA ARG A 153 0.17 1.31 2.75
C ARG A 153 -0.21 0.53 4.01
N GLY A 154 -0.83 -0.64 3.83
CA GLY A 154 -1.20 -1.52 4.93
C GLY A 154 0.01 -2.10 5.62
N ALA A 155 1.04 -2.54 4.88
CA ALA A 155 2.29 -3.01 5.46
C ALA A 155 3.01 -1.91 6.23
N ALA A 156 3.14 -0.72 5.63
CA ALA A 156 3.76 0.44 6.28
C ALA A 156 3.00 0.87 7.55
N LEU A 157 1.67 0.85 7.53
CA LEU A 157 0.84 1.15 8.70
C LEU A 157 0.94 0.04 9.77
N VAL A 158 1.00 -1.23 9.38
CA VAL A 158 1.20 -2.33 10.33
C VAL A 158 2.58 -2.24 10.98
N ALA A 159 3.63 -1.91 10.24
CA ALA A 159 4.96 -1.66 10.81
C ALA A 159 4.98 -0.42 11.71
N ALA A 160 4.24 0.62 11.34
CA ALA A 160 4.07 1.83 12.14
C ALA A 160 3.35 1.57 13.47
N ILE A 161 2.33 0.70 13.45
CA ILE A 161 1.56 0.31 14.64
C ILE A 161 2.34 -0.73 15.46
N ALA A 162 3.16 -1.55 14.81
CA ALA A 162 3.85 -2.66 15.44
C ALA A 162 4.85 -2.23 16.51
N ASP A 163 5.40 -1.00 16.51
CA ASP A 163 6.20 -0.57 17.67
C ASP A 163 6.34 0.95 17.87
N LYS A 164 5.97 1.37 19.08
CA LYS A 164 6.42 2.61 19.73
C LYS A 164 7.75 2.29 20.41
N LEU A 165 8.83 3.01 20.09
CA LEU A 165 9.75 3.65 21.06
C LEU A 165 11.12 4.08 20.51
N ASN A 166 11.50 3.78 19.24
CA ASN A 166 12.78 4.25 18.69
C ASN A 166 12.67 4.85 17.30
N LEU A 167 12.82 6.17 17.20
CA LEU A 167 12.58 6.96 15.98
C LEU A 167 13.44 6.50 14.80
N GLU A 168 14.75 6.32 15.01
CA GLU A 168 15.71 5.98 13.97
C GLU A 168 15.58 4.51 13.52
N GLU A 169 15.49 3.57 14.46
CA GLU A 169 15.34 2.16 14.10
C GLU A 169 13.97 1.87 13.48
N ASN A 170 12.91 2.53 13.95
CA ASN A 170 11.59 2.41 13.36
C ASN A 170 11.56 2.90 11.92
N VAL A 171 12.17 4.06 11.64
CA VAL A 171 12.29 4.58 10.27
C VAL A 171 13.18 3.70 9.40
N TRP A 172 14.20 3.04 9.96
CA TRP A 172 15.00 2.06 9.23
C TRP A 172 14.18 0.85 8.76
N HIS A 173 13.38 0.28 9.67
CA HIS A 173 12.47 -0.82 9.33
C HIS A 173 11.38 -0.39 8.33
N LEU A 174 10.79 0.78 8.54
CA LEU A 174 9.82 1.37 7.63
C LEU A 174 10.41 1.59 6.23
N SER A 175 11.63 2.11 6.15
CA SER A 175 12.33 2.34 4.89
C SER A 175 12.52 1.06 4.08
N LYS A 176 12.83 -0.07 4.73
CA LYS A 176 12.90 -1.37 4.05
C LYS A 176 11.58 -1.76 3.40
N GLN A 177 10.48 -1.53 4.10
CA GLN A 177 9.14 -1.84 3.59
C GLN A 177 8.72 -0.89 2.47
N LEU A 178 9.00 0.42 2.62
CA LEU A 178 8.69 1.42 1.61
C LEU A 178 9.43 1.14 0.29
N ILE A 179 10.72 0.81 0.36
CA ILE A 179 11.49 0.45 -0.84
C ILE A 179 10.98 -0.84 -1.48
N SER A 180 10.57 -1.83 -0.67
CA SER A 180 10.00 -3.07 -1.20
C SER A 180 8.63 -2.86 -1.84
N ALA A 181 7.81 -1.99 -1.27
CA ALA A 181 6.46 -1.70 -1.77
C ALA A 181 6.47 -0.76 -2.97
N PHE A 182 7.40 0.19 -3.00
CA PHE A 182 7.50 1.23 -4.03
C PHE A 182 8.92 1.25 -4.64
N PRO A 183 9.32 0.21 -5.39
CA PRO A 183 10.70 0.03 -5.84
C PRO A 183 11.18 1.08 -6.85
N THR A 184 10.25 1.74 -7.55
CA THR A 184 10.51 2.81 -8.51
C THR A 184 10.46 4.20 -7.89
N SER A 185 9.92 4.33 -6.68
CA SER A 185 9.78 5.61 -6.00
C SER A 185 11.08 6.00 -5.30
N ASN A 186 11.34 7.31 -5.27
CA ASN A 186 12.45 7.86 -4.52
C ASN A 186 12.07 7.93 -3.03
N CYS A 187 12.61 7.00 -2.23
CA CYS A 187 12.44 6.96 -0.79
C CYS A 187 13.66 7.61 -0.12
N ARG A 188 13.41 8.56 0.77
CA ARG A 188 14.44 9.27 1.53
C ARG A 188 14.16 9.20 3.02
N VAL A 189 15.18 9.37 3.82
CA VAL A 189 15.10 9.49 5.29
C VAL A 189 15.63 10.86 5.67
N CYS A 190 14.88 11.55 6.52
CA CYS A 190 15.24 12.87 7.02
C CYS A 190 15.55 12.80 8.50
N PHE A 191 16.76 13.22 8.88
CA PHE A 191 17.13 13.50 10.25
C PHE A 191 16.96 15.00 10.50
N LEU A 192 16.11 15.33 11.47
CA LEU A 192 15.84 16.69 11.91
C LEU A 192 16.58 16.95 13.22
N THR A 193 17.52 17.89 13.23
CA THR A 193 18.22 18.30 14.47
C THR A 193 18.82 19.70 14.29
N ASN A 194 19.58 20.17 15.28
CA ASN A 194 20.37 21.39 15.17
C ASN A 194 21.61 21.31 16.07
N CYS A 195 22.49 22.32 16.01
CA CYS A 195 23.73 22.35 16.80
C CYS A 195 23.52 22.30 18.32
N LYS A 196 22.31 22.62 18.80
CA LYS A 196 21.94 22.59 20.22
C LYS A 196 21.19 21.33 20.62
N ARG A 197 20.87 20.45 19.67
CA ARG A 197 19.97 19.30 19.85
C ARG A 197 18.68 19.70 20.56
N LYS A 198 18.01 20.72 20.01
CA LYS A 198 16.72 21.23 20.51
C LYS A 198 15.88 21.68 19.34
N VAL A 199 15.11 20.76 18.77
CA VAL A 199 14.21 21.04 17.65
C VAL A 199 12.76 20.90 18.08
N SER A 200 11.98 21.94 17.81
CA SER A 200 10.55 21.95 18.10
C SER A 200 9.75 21.30 16.98
N LEU A 201 8.80 20.44 17.36
CA LEU A 201 7.78 19.86 16.49
C LEU A 201 6.42 19.92 17.16
N TRP A 202 5.39 20.12 16.33
CA TRP A 202 3.99 20.03 16.72
C TRP A 202 3.35 18.75 16.20
N HIS A 203 2.14 18.48 16.69
CA HIS A 203 1.36 17.30 16.37
C HIS A 203 2.09 16.00 16.69
N GLN A 204 2.92 15.96 17.73
CA GLN A 204 3.61 14.75 18.16
C GLN A 204 2.80 14.01 19.23
N ARG A 205 2.77 12.66 19.17
CA ARG A 205 1.97 11.79 20.05
C ARG A 205 2.38 11.89 21.53
N THR A 206 3.64 12.18 21.79
CA THR A 206 4.20 12.35 23.14
C THR A 206 4.11 13.80 23.64
N GLY A 207 3.70 14.73 22.78
CA GLY A 207 3.65 16.15 23.10
C GLY A 207 2.44 16.55 23.93
N ASP A 208 2.53 17.75 24.51
CA ASP A 208 1.45 18.29 25.34
C ASP A 208 0.19 18.55 24.48
N PRO A 209 -0.93 17.86 24.75
CA PRO A 209 -2.16 18.06 24.00
C PRO A 209 -2.71 19.48 24.08
N ASN A 210 -2.42 20.22 25.15
CA ASN A 210 -2.85 21.61 25.32
C ASN A 210 -2.07 22.57 24.40
N PHE A 211 -0.92 22.13 23.90
CA PHE A 211 -0.07 22.86 22.95
C PHE A 211 0.04 22.10 21.63
N GLU A 212 -1.07 21.49 21.19
CA GLU A 212 -1.17 20.80 19.89
C GLU A 212 -0.11 19.71 19.68
N GLY A 213 0.25 18.99 20.75
CA GLY A 213 1.26 17.95 20.69
C GLY A 213 2.68 18.49 20.51
N PHE A 214 2.99 19.65 21.08
CA PHE A 214 4.33 20.24 21.06
C PHE A 214 5.35 19.37 21.80
N VAL A 215 6.51 19.14 21.17
CA VAL A 215 7.68 18.45 21.73
C VAL A 215 8.95 19.19 21.31
N VAL A 216 9.95 19.21 22.21
CA VAL A 216 11.33 19.57 21.87
C VAL A 216 12.17 18.29 21.87
N TRP A 217 12.55 17.86 20.68
CA TRP A 217 13.40 16.69 20.49
C TRP A 217 14.88 17.10 20.47
N ASP A 218 15.75 16.17 20.86
CA ASP A 218 17.18 16.28 20.59
C ASP A 218 17.49 16.06 19.10
N TYR A 219 16.81 15.08 18.51
CA TYR A 219 16.66 14.89 17.08
C TYR A 219 15.35 14.14 16.78
N HIS A 220 14.86 14.25 15.55
CA HIS A 220 13.71 13.50 15.07
C HIS A 220 14.02 12.85 13.73
N VAL A 221 13.41 11.70 13.42
CA VAL A 221 13.64 10.99 12.16
C VAL A 221 12.31 10.63 11.52
N PHE A 222 12.17 10.88 10.22
CA PHE A 222 10.99 10.49 9.44
C PHE A 222 11.38 10.09 8.01
N ALA A 223 10.52 9.31 7.33
CA ALA A 223 10.74 8.95 5.93
C ALA A 223 9.91 9.82 4.98
N MET A 224 10.41 9.98 3.75
CA MET A 224 9.78 10.71 2.67
C MET A 224 9.70 9.83 1.43
N LEU A 225 8.58 9.87 0.70
CA LEU A 225 8.40 9.09 -0.53
C LEU A 225 7.66 9.92 -1.58
N HIS A 226 8.18 9.94 -2.81
CA HIS A 226 7.43 10.45 -3.95
C HIS A 226 6.43 9.41 -4.47
N HIS A 227 5.15 9.78 -4.57
CA HIS A 227 4.08 8.97 -5.14
C HIS A 227 3.42 9.68 -6.33
N ASP A 228 3.37 9.04 -7.50
CA ASP A 228 2.95 9.65 -8.77
C ASP A 228 1.61 10.41 -8.72
N GLN A 229 0.64 9.92 -7.95
CA GLN A 229 -0.69 10.55 -7.84
C GLN A 229 -0.85 11.48 -6.63
N GLN A 230 0.01 11.39 -5.62
CA GLN A 230 -0.18 12.07 -4.33
C GLN A 230 0.94 13.07 -4.00
N GLY A 231 1.99 13.11 -4.82
CA GLY A 231 3.16 13.94 -4.59
C GLY A 231 4.04 13.38 -3.46
N GLU A 232 4.72 14.28 -2.75
CA GLU A 232 5.60 13.96 -1.65
C GLU A 232 4.81 13.60 -0.39
N LEU A 233 5.03 12.39 0.12
CA LEU A 233 4.40 11.85 1.32
C LEU A 233 5.41 11.75 2.46
N ILE A 234 5.00 12.17 3.65
CA ILE A 234 5.76 12.08 4.89
C ILE A 234 5.23 10.93 5.73
N PHE A 235 6.16 10.10 6.19
CA PHE A 235 5.93 8.99 7.09
C PHE A 235 6.65 9.28 8.40
N ASP A 236 5.98 10.04 9.26
CA ASP A 236 6.37 10.27 10.65
C ASP A 236 5.50 9.38 11.56
N LEU A 237 6.12 8.49 12.32
CA LEU A 237 5.41 7.54 13.19
C LEU A 237 4.86 8.22 14.45
N ASP A 238 5.48 9.30 14.85
CA ASP A 238 5.15 10.05 16.07
C ASP A 238 4.17 11.18 15.80
N THR A 239 3.79 11.41 14.53
CA THR A 239 2.78 12.40 14.22
C THR A 239 1.36 11.93 14.61
N THR A 240 0.54 12.90 15.00
CA THR A 240 -0.91 12.81 15.18
C THR A 240 -1.66 13.23 13.92
N LEU A 241 -0.95 13.73 12.90
CA LEU A 241 -1.50 13.97 11.57
C LEU A 241 -1.88 12.65 10.88
N GLN A 242 -2.49 12.75 9.70
CA GLN A 242 -2.76 11.58 8.87
C GLN A 242 -1.45 10.83 8.57
N PHE A 243 -1.49 9.49 8.55
CA PHE A 243 -0.34 8.66 8.22
C PHE A 243 -0.57 7.86 6.92
N PRO A 244 0.28 8.01 5.89
CA PRO A 244 1.19 9.15 5.70
C PRO A 244 0.40 10.46 5.51
N CYS A 245 1.06 11.61 5.68
CA CYS A 245 0.50 12.92 5.32
C CYS A 245 1.25 13.52 4.14
N SER A 246 0.67 14.53 3.49
CA SER A 246 1.39 15.28 2.45
C SER A 246 2.52 16.11 3.06
N ALA A 247 3.63 16.26 2.34
CA ALA A 247 4.74 17.12 2.78
C ALA A 247 4.28 18.55 3.08
N LYS A 248 3.36 19.08 2.27
CA LYS A 248 2.74 20.40 2.49
C LYS A 248 2.07 20.48 3.86
N GLU A 249 1.19 19.53 4.18
CA GLU A 249 0.49 19.50 5.47
C GLU A 249 1.47 19.33 6.64
N TYR A 250 2.47 18.47 6.49
CA TYR A 250 3.46 18.23 7.54
C TYR A 250 4.29 19.50 7.84
N VAL A 251 4.73 20.21 6.80
CA VAL A 251 5.45 21.49 6.96
C VAL A 251 4.55 22.54 7.62
N GLU A 252 3.33 22.72 7.12
CA GLU A 252 2.40 23.73 7.66
C GLU A 252 2.01 23.46 9.11
N LYS A 253 1.78 22.20 9.49
CA LYS A 253 1.21 21.85 10.80
C LYS A 253 2.25 21.38 11.82
N ALA A 254 3.15 20.48 11.44
CA ALA A 254 4.10 19.86 12.36
C ALA A 254 5.43 20.64 12.44
N ILE A 255 5.95 21.09 11.28
CA ILE A 255 7.16 21.93 11.28
C ILE A 255 6.84 23.34 11.74
N ARG A 256 5.82 24.02 11.19
CA ARG A 256 5.49 25.43 11.49
C ARG A 256 6.70 26.37 11.32
N PRO A 257 7.04 26.72 10.05
CA PRO A 257 8.08 27.70 9.73
C PRO A 257 7.91 29.04 10.48
N ASP A 258 6.66 29.48 10.65
CA ASP A 258 6.25 30.72 11.31
C ASP A 258 6.59 30.76 12.81
N CYS A 259 6.73 29.59 13.44
CA CYS A 259 7.07 29.45 14.85
C CYS A 259 8.58 29.25 15.10
N GLU A 260 9.43 29.38 14.07
CA GLU A 260 10.87 29.20 14.23
C GLU A 260 11.53 30.36 14.96
N CYS A 261 12.25 30.06 16.05
CA CYS A 261 13.12 31.04 16.66
C CYS A 261 14.52 30.94 16.03
N HIS A 262 15.11 32.07 15.63
CA HIS A 262 16.45 32.13 15.02
C HIS A 262 17.54 31.37 15.81
N ASN A 263 17.36 31.26 17.13
CA ASN A 263 18.30 30.59 18.01
C ASN A 263 18.23 29.05 17.98
N ASN A 264 17.17 28.43 17.45
CA ASN A 264 17.00 26.97 17.37
C ASN A 264 16.57 26.54 15.96
N ARG A 265 17.15 27.15 14.92
CA ARG A 265 16.86 26.80 13.53
C ARG A 265 17.02 25.30 13.29
N ARG A 266 16.03 24.69 12.66
CA ARG A 266 15.96 23.28 12.33
C ARG A 266 16.77 23.00 11.08
N LEU A 267 17.56 21.94 11.12
CA LEU A 267 18.36 21.47 10.01
C LEU A 267 17.92 20.06 9.65
N PHE A 268 17.83 19.81 8.36
CA PHE A 268 17.28 18.60 7.78
C PHE A 268 18.40 17.89 7.02
N ARG A 269 18.88 16.77 7.54
CA ARG A 269 19.76 15.88 6.79
C ARG A 269 18.91 14.89 6.01
N VAL A 270 18.89 15.03 4.70
CA VAL A 270 18.12 14.18 3.80
C VAL A 270 19.06 13.17 3.14
N VAL A 271 18.71 11.88 3.26
CA VAL A 271 19.51 10.75 2.81
C VAL A 271 18.67 9.82 1.95
N ASP A 272 19.25 9.23 0.91
CA ASP A 272 18.66 8.10 0.21
C ASP A 272 18.40 6.93 1.19
N ALA A 273 17.20 6.36 1.16
CA ALA A 273 16.80 5.31 2.10
C ALA A 273 17.60 4.02 1.92
N LYS A 274 18.10 3.70 0.72
CA LYS A 274 18.98 2.53 0.49
C LYS A 274 20.32 2.73 1.19
N LEU A 275 20.89 3.93 1.10
CA LEU A 275 22.12 4.28 1.81
C LEU A 275 21.93 4.21 3.33
N TYR A 276 20.78 4.69 3.82
CA TYR A 276 20.43 4.58 5.24
C TYR A 276 20.37 3.12 5.69
N ILE A 277 19.68 2.27 4.93
CA ILE A 277 19.57 0.83 5.26
C ILE A 277 20.93 0.14 5.27
N GLU A 278 21.80 0.48 4.31
CA GLU A 278 23.11 -0.15 4.15
C GLU A 278 24.11 0.29 5.23
N LYS A 279 24.09 1.57 5.62
CA LYS A 279 25.17 2.17 6.42
C LYS A 279 24.79 2.43 7.87
N PHE A 280 23.51 2.55 8.22
CA PHE A 280 23.11 2.88 9.59
C PHE A 280 23.50 1.78 10.58
N ALA A 281 24.08 2.18 11.71
CA ALA A 281 24.39 1.31 12.83
C ALA A 281 24.15 2.04 14.16
N SER A 282 23.48 1.40 15.10
CA SER A 282 23.22 1.86 16.46
C SER A 282 23.35 0.68 17.42
N ASP A 283 24.27 0.80 18.37
CA ASP A 283 24.42 -0.13 19.49
C ASP A 283 23.50 0.22 20.67
N ARG A 284 22.64 1.24 20.51
CA ARG A 284 21.67 1.74 21.51
C ARG A 284 22.28 2.33 22.78
N SER A 285 23.61 2.47 22.86
CA SER A 285 24.31 3.01 24.04
C SER A 285 23.77 4.39 24.47
N HIS A 286 23.33 5.21 23.52
CA HIS A 286 22.77 6.54 23.77
C HIS A 286 21.43 6.53 24.51
N MET A 287 20.70 5.41 24.52
CA MET A 287 19.44 5.25 25.26
C MET A 287 19.63 4.80 26.70
N ILE A 288 20.86 4.49 27.11
CA ILE A 288 21.19 4.07 28.46
C ILE A 288 21.60 5.34 29.23
N SER A 289 20.66 5.92 29.97
CA SER A 289 20.96 7.00 30.91
C SER A 289 20.76 6.51 32.36
N PRO A 290 21.50 7.07 33.35
CA PRO A 290 21.29 6.76 34.76
C PRO A 290 19.87 7.10 35.28
N GLU A 291 19.15 7.98 34.58
CA GLU A 291 17.89 8.59 35.04
C GLU A 291 16.67 8.13 34.22
N THR A 292 16.88 7.62 33.01
CA THR A 292 15.83 7.17 32.08
C THR A 292 16.25 5.88 31.39
N PHE A 293 15.55 4.79 31.71
CA PHE A 293 15.56 3.57 30.89
C PHE A 293 14.42 3.68 29.88
N ALA A 294 14.72 4.15 28.66
CA ALA A 294 13.83 3.87 27.55
C ALA A 294 13.83 2.35 27.35
N HIS A 295 12.66 1.71 27.26
CA HIS A 295 12.59 0.28 26.95
C HIS A 295 13.16 0.08 25.54
N PRO A 296 14.26 -0.67 25.38
CA PRO A 296 14.87 -0.86 24.07
C PRO A 296 13.92 -1.68 23.18
N PRO A 297 13.95 -1.47 21.85
CA PRO A 297 13.11 -2.24 20.93
C PRO A 297 13.38 -3.74 21.02
N PRO A 298 12.37 -4.58 20.71
CA PRO A 298 12.45 -6.03 20.89
C PRO A 298 13.33 -6.72 19.84
N TRP A 299 13.73 -6.04 18.75
CA TRP A 299 14.61 -6.60 17.72
C TRP A 299 16.10 -6.45 18.06
N PRO A 300 16.99 -7.26 17.43
CA PRO A 300 18.43 -7.12 17.58
C PRO A 300 18.91 -5.71 17.19
N ILE A 301 20.00 -5.26 17.81
CA ILE A 301 20.66 -4.00 17.44
C ILE A 301 20.99 -3.96 15.94
N ILE A 302 20.84 -2.78 15.33
CA ILE A 302 21.18 -2.58 13.93
C ILE A 302 22.68 -2.29 13.85
N VAL A 303 23.44 -3.21 13.30
CA VAL A 303 24.90 -3.05 13.12
C VAL A 303 25.30 -3.46 11.70
N THR A 304 26.41 -2.92 11.22
CA THR A 304 27.02 -3.32 9.95
C THR A 304 28.27 -4.16 10.22
N HIS A 305 28.78 -4.85 9.19
CA HIS A 305 30.00 -5.65 9.31
C HIS A 305 31.22 -4.90 9.88
N ASN A 306 31.30 -3.58 9.63
CA ASN A 306 32.45 -2.73 10.01
C ASN A 306 32.13 -1.68 11.08
N CYS A 307 30.88 -1.56 11.54
CA CYS A 307 30.48 -0.49 12.44
C CYS A 307 29.35 -0.92 13.35
N GLN A 308 29.56 -0.78 14.66
CA GLN A 308 28.56 -1.04 15.68
C GLN A 308 27.71 0.19 16.02
N ASN A 309 28.26 1.39 15.90
CA ASN A 309 27.54 2.62 16.17
C ASN A 309 28.08 3.77 15.32
N ASN A 310 27.20 4.41 14.54
CA ASN A 310 27.49 5.64 13.82
C ASN A 310 26.37 6.67 13.92
N LEU A 311 25.44 6.55 14.87
CA LEU A 311 24.32 7.47 15.04
C LEU A 311 24.77 8.95 15.06
N SER A 312 25.88 9.25 15.74
CA SER A 312 26.42 10.61 15.81
C SER A 312 26.70 11.22 14.43
N LYS A 313 27.17 10.42 13.45
CA LYS A 313 27.46 10.89 12.09
C LYS A 313 26.19 11.30 11.32
N TRP A 314 25.06 10.69 11.63
CA TRP A 314 23.75 11.07 11.08
C TRP A 314 23.22 12.36 11.70
N LEU A 315 23.58 12.63 12.96
CA LEU A 315 23.16 13.82 13.71
C LEU A 315 24.10 15.02 13.58
N GLU A 316 25.30 14.83 13.02
CA GLU A 316 26.20 15.94 12.72
C GLU A 316 25.52 16.90 11.74
N VAL A 317 25.47 18.19 12.06
CA VAL A 317 24.89 19.22 11.20
C VAL A 317 25.80 20.45 11.17
N ALA A 318 26.14 20.92 9.98
CA ALA A 318 26.88 22.16 9.75
C ALA A 318 26.31 22.83 8.50
N VAL A 319 25.92 24.10 8.61
CA VAL A 319 25.12 24.82 7.59
C VAL A 319 25.88 25.06 6.27
N ASP A 320 27.19 24.78 6.21
CA ASP A 320 28.01 25.04 5.02
C ASP A 320 28.80 23.82 4.52
N ARG A 321 28.40 22.58 4.86
CA ARG A 321 29.12 21.36 4.44
C ARG A 321 28.34 20.56 3.39
N CYS A 322 28.56 20.88 2.11
CA CYS A 322 28.56 19.88 1.03
C CYS A 322 29.79 18.96 1.22
N PRO A 323 29.75 17.70 0.75
CA PRO A 323 30.24 16.56 1.51
C PRO A 323 31.76 16.62 1.72
N HIS A 324 32.19 16.76 2.96
CA HIS A 324 33.39 16.03 3.34
C HIS A 324 33.09 14.54 3.21
N THR A 325 34.06 13.79 2.73
CA THR A 325 34.00 12.39 2.28
C THR A 325 33.45 11.36 3.30
N ASP A 326 33.09 11.80 4.51
CA ASP A 326 32.68 10.95 5.64
C ASP A 326 31.23 11.15 6.13
N SER A 327 30.44 12.05 5.52
CA SER A 327 29.05 12.34 5.96
C SER A 327 27.98 11.82 5.00
N TYR A 328 26.84 11.34 5.54
CA TYR A 328 25.76 10.71 4.77
C TYR A 328 24.69 11.72 4.30
N GLY A 329 24.42 11.79 2.99
CA GLY A 329 23.38 12.68 2.44
C GLY A 329 23.72 14.17 2.55
N CYS A 330 22.72 15.02 2.30
CA CYS A 330 22.87 16.48 2.27
C CYS A 330 22.14 17.12 3.46
N VAL A 331 22.70 18.21 4.01
CA VAL A 331 22.07 18.99 5.08
C VAL A 331 21.51 20.27 4.46
N PHE A 332 20.28 20.58 4.83
CA PHE A 332 19.54 21.72 4.31
C PHE A 332 18.91 22.50 5.46
N ASP A 333 18.66 23.77 5.21
CA ASP A 333 17.72 24.55 6.01
C ASP A 333 16.29 24.43 5.45
N LEU A 334 15.31 24.95 6.19
CA LEU A 334 13.90 24.85 5.81
C LEU A 334 13.56 25.53 4.48
N GLU A 335 14.32 26.55 4.05
CA GLU A 335 14.07 27.24 2.78
C GLU A 335 14.56 26.41 1.59
N GLN A 336 15.36 25.38 1.85
CA GLN A 336 16.03 24.54 0.86
C GLN A 336 15.47 23.11 0.77
N VAL A 337 14.60 22.67 1.69
CA VAL A 337 14.06 21.28 1.79
C VAL A 337 12.73 21.07 1.10
#